data_AF-A0A252EC51-F1
#
_entry.id   AF-A0A252EC51-F1
#
_cell.length_a   1.000
_cell.length_b   1.000
_cell.length_c   1.000
_cell.angle_alpha   90.00
_cell.angle_beta   90.00
_cell.angle_gamma   90.00
#
_symmetry.space_group_name_H-M   'P 1'
#
loop_
_entity.id
_entity.type
_entity.pdbx_description
1 polymer ?
#
loop_
_entity_poly.entity_id
_entity_poly.type
_entity_poly.pdbx_seq_one_letter_code
_entity_poly.pdbx_strand_id
1 'polypeptide(L)'
;MSDSLFSALRKYPKSQELDPIENFITEGFAWLLRNKEELARDFVIYLNPKLPEPLSLTHTIPAWQTQHTFPGGQIDMVADLGQFAFIFEHKVWSYLSPEQLSKYRDYAKTNLKWSQGYKLILITGSTRQHEQNPDLALTWSDIYKFLKSWVETKSDDSLVRGFMDMLVEENLGPAAPVSYESIVSYIPAQSIKPNLQSITLRTADADWRWVSKRIGLKKDAPIPCMPVKPQWGRLGLDILDGWFPGIFIGVLLDGSDHCVQPSNSHLGPDFCLILDFAIDKWKTVEGDFFHSEEYTKLRSRLKANSGKWDFHDHRFEATKPNRWHPLHLRKPLAEVLRGTITFEQQVDRFILQGREVIELLLDGRELEDLTKRLHPAHSTTP
;
A
#
# COMPACT_ATOMS: atom_id res chain seq x y z
N MET A 1 -18.32 -37.51 -14.97
CA MET A 1 -19.40 -37.49 -13.98
C MET A 1 -19.15 -36.29 -13.09
N SER A 2 -20.09 -35.37 -12.91
CA SER A 2 -19.92 -34.28 -11.95
C SER A 2 -20.05 -34.83 -10.55
N ASP A 3 -19.00 -34.69 -9.74
CA ASP A 3 -19.09 -34.98 -8.31
C ASP A 3 -20.12 -34.03 -7.68
N SER A 4 -20.97 -34.51 -6.78
CA SER A 4 -21.85 -33.62 -6.02
C SER A 4 -21.01 -32.66 -5.14
N LEU A 5 -21.51 -31.44 -4.90
CA LEU A 5 -20.79 -30.41 -4.12
C LEU A 5 -20.32 -30.96 -2.76
N PHE A 6 -21.20 -31.64 -2.02
CA PHE A 6 -20.83 -32.22 -0.71
C PHE A 6 -19.79 -33.33 -0.79
N SER A 7 -19.75 -34.10 -1.88
CA SER A 7 -18.68 -35.09 -2.11
C SER A 7 -17.36 -34.42 -2.44
N ALA A 8 -17.39 -33.32 -3.20
CA ALA A 8 -16.21 -32.51 -3.50
C ALA A 8 -15.59 -31.90 -2.23
N LEU A 9 -16.42 -31.26 -1.39
CA LEU A 9 -16.00 -30.62 -0.14
C LEU A 9 -15.39 -31.60 0.88
N ARG A 10 -15.70 -32.90 0.78
CA ARG A 10 -15.13 -33.95 1.65
C ARG A 10 -13.74 -34.42 1.24
N LYS A 11 -13.18 -33.95 0.12
CA LYS A 11 -11.87 -34.40 -0.39
C LYS A 11 -10.68 -33.97 0.49
N TYR A 12 -10.88 -33.04 1.42
CA TYR A 12 -9.82 -32.58 2.30
C TYR A 12 -9.75 -33.44 3.57
N PRO A 13 -8.58 -34.02 3.90
CA PRO A 13 -8.41 -34.70 5.17
C PRO A 13 -8.60 -33.69 6.31
N LYS A 14 -9.40 -34.06 7.32
CA LYS A 14 -9.48 -33.33 8.59
C LYS A 14 -8.14 -33.51 9.32
N SER A 15 -7.13 -32.72 8.98
CA SER A 15 -6.02 -32.53 9.90
C SER A 15 -6.50 -31.60 11.01
N GLN A 16 -6.20 -31.90 12.27
CA GLN A 16 -6.62 -31.10 13.43
C GLN A 16 -5.95 -29.72 13.49
N GLU A 17 -4.97 -29.44 12.62
CA GLU A 17 -4.09 -28.27 12.68
C GLU A 17 -4.38 -27.20 11.61
N LEU A 18 -5.17 -27.49 10.58
CA LEU A 18 -5.52 -26.55 9.52
C LEU A 18 -6.99 -26.15 9.66
N ASP A 19 -7.25 -24.85 9.77
CA ASP A 19 -8.59 -24.30 9.65
C ASP A 19 -9.22 -24.79 8.33
N PRO A 20 -10.29 -25.61 8.38
CA PRO A 20 -10.85 -26.24 7.20
C PRO A 20 -11.44 -25.22 6.22
N ILE A 21 -11.56 -23.95 6.59
CA ILE A 21 -12.23 -22.94 5.77
C ILE A 21 -11.49 -22.65 4.46
N GLU A 22 -10.16 -22.57 4.47
CA GLU A 22 -9.36 -22.30 3.26
C GLU A 22 -9.57 -23.39 2.20
N ASN A 23 -9.56 -24.64 2.66
CA ASN A 23 -9.83 -25.82 1.85
C ASN A 23 -11.28 -25.83 1.33
N PHE A 24 -12.24 -25.49 2.19
CA PHE A 24 -13.65 -25.47 1.84
C PHE A 24 -13.96 -24.40 0.78
N ILE A 25 -13.41 -23.20 0.95
CA ILE A 25 -13.56 -22.09 0.01
C ILE A 25 -12.90 -22.44 -1.32
N THR A 26 -11.68 -22.97 -1.31
CA THR A 26 -10.96 -23.40 -2.51
C THR A 26 -11.76 -24.42 -3.31
N GLU A 27 -12.25 -25.46 -2.65
CA GLU A 27 -13.01 -26.53 -3.30
C GLU A 27 -14.38 -26.08 -3.76
N GLY A 28 -15.08 -25.27 -2.95
CA GLY A 28 -16.37 -24.69 -3.32
C GLY A 28 -16.25 -23.83 -4.57
N PHE A 29 -15.24 -22.96 -4.64
CA PHE A 29 -14.99 -22.13 -5.80
C PHE A 29 -14.62 -22.95 -7.04
N ALA A 30 -13.67 -23.88 -6.91
CA ALA A 30 -13.27 -24.76 -8.00
C ALA A 30 -14.42 -25.67 -8.47
N TRP A 31 -15.33 -26.07 -7.58
CA TRP A 31 -16.52 -26.83 -7.94
C TRP A 31 -17.48 -25.98 -8.79
N LEU A 32 -17.72 -24.71 -8.42
CA LEU A 32 -18.52 -23.80 -9.24
C LEU A 32 -17.92 -23.67 -10.65
N LEU A 33 -16.62 -23.45 -10.75
CA LEU A 33 -15.90 -23.30 -12.02
C LEU A 33 -15.92 -24.60 -12.86
N ARG A 34 -15.85 -25.79 -12.24
CA ARG A 34 -15.97 -27.06 -12.98
C ARG A 34 -17.37 -27.32 -13.52
N ASN A 35 -18.40 -26.87 -12.81
CA ASN A 35 -19.78 -27.25 -13.11
C ASN A 35 -20.59 -26.14 -13.81
N LYS A 36 -20.03 -24.94 -13.95
CA LYS A 36 -20.67 -23.78 -14.60
C LYS A 36 -19.73 -23.22 -15.66
N GLU A 37 -19.85 -23.75 -16.88
CA GLU A 37 -18.97 -23.42 -18.01
C GLU A 37 -18.92 -21.91 -18.33
N GLU A 38 -20.08 -21.23 -18.33
CA GLU A 38 -20.13 -19.78 -18.56
C GLU A 38 -19.41 -19.00 -17.45
N LEU A 39 -19.60 -19.38 -16.17
CA LEU A 39 -18.89 -18.77 -15.05
C LEU A 39 -17.37 -18.98 -15.18
N ALA A 40 -16.93 -20.18 -15.55
CA ALA A 40 -15.52 -20.50 -15.73
C ALA A 40 -14.87 -19.65 -16.82
N ARG A 41 -15.54 -19.54 -17.97
CA ARG A 41 -15.09 -18.70 -19.08
C ARG A 41 -15.02 -17.23 -18.67
N ASP A 42 -16.07 -16.73 -18.04
CA ASP A 42 -16.15 -15.33 -17.64
C ASP A 42 -15.14 -14.99 -16.53
N PHE A 43 -14.79 -15.95 -15.67
CA PHE A 43 -13.73 -15.79 -14.67
C PHE A 43 -12.36 -15.65 -15.34
N VAL A 44 -12.06 -16.48 -16.33
CA VAL A 44 -10.81 -16.36 -17.11
C VAL A 44 -10.72 -15.02 -17.83
N ILE A 45 -11.84 -14.56 -18.43
CA ILE A 45 -11.94 -13.23 -19.06
C ILE A 45 -11.73 -12.12 -18.03
N TYR A 46 -12.27 -12.27 -16.82
CA TYR A 46 -12.11 -11.32 -15.72
C TYR A 46 -10.65 -11.19 -15.26
N LEU A 47 -9.87 -12.29 -15.26
CA LEU A 47 -8.46 -12.29 -14.86
C LEU A 47 -7.57 -11.62 -15.91
N ASN A 48 -7.81 -11.90 -17.19
CA ASN A 48 -6.91 -11.56 -18.29
C ASN A 48 -6.43 -10.09 -18.34
N PRO A 49 -7.31 -9.07 -18.26
CA PRO A 49 -6.88 -7.67 -18.34
C PRO A 49 -6.12 -7.18 -17.09
N LYS A 50 -6.10 -7.97 -16.00
CA LYS A 50 -5.38 -7.64 -14.76
C LYS A 50 -3.96 -8.22 -14.73
N LEU A 51 -3.63 -9.08 -15.69
CA LEU A 51 -2.29 -9.65 -15.81
C LEU A 51 -1.31 -8.61 -16.37
N PRO A 52 -0.03 -8.65 -15.98
CA PRO A 52 1.02 -7.82 -16.58
C PRO A 52 1.12 -7.99 -18.09
N GLU A 53 0.86 -9.21 -18.57
CA GLU A 53 0.81 -9.56 -19.98
C GLU A 53 -0.50 -10.33 -20.24
N PRO A 54 -1.52 -9.65 -20.80
CA PRO A 54 -2.76 -10.30 -21.19
C PRO A 54 -2.52 -11.37 -22.25
N LEU A 55 -3.23 -12.48 -22.12
CA LEU A 55 -3.14 -13.65 -22.98
C LEU A 55 -4.22 -13.58 -24.07
N SER A 56 -3.92 -14.12 -25.25
CA SER A 56 -4.92 -14.36 -26.29
C SER A 56 -5.73 -15.62 -25.96
N LEU A 57 -6.67 -15.49 -25.04
CA LEU A 57 -7.50 -16.60 -24.57
C LEU A 57 -8.60 -16.87 -25.60
N THR A 58 -8.29 -17.68 -26.61
CA THR A 58 -9.28 -18.10 -27.62
C THR A 58 -10.13 -19.23 -27.07
N HIS A 59 -11.41 -18.95 -26.77
CA HIS A 59 -12.54 -19.90 -26.54
C HIS A 59 -12.30 -21.19 -25.71
N THR A 60 -11.18 -21.31 -25.01
CA THR A 60 -10.76 -22.55 -24.36
C THR A 60 -11.30 -22.55 -22.95
N ILE A 61 -12.13 -23.54 -22.63
CA ILE A 61 -12.63 -23.75 -21.28
C ILE A 61 -11.55 -24.52 -20.52
N PRO A 62 -10.97 -23.96 -19.45
CA PRO A 62 -9.93 -24.65 -18.71
C PRO A 62 -10.48 -25.87 -17.97
N ALA A 63 -9.64 -26.88 -17.83
CA ALA A 63 -9.87 -27.98 -16.90
C ALA A 63 -9.41 -27.54 -15.50
N TRP A 64 -10.36 -27.33 -14.59
CA TRP A 64 -10.08 -26.95 -13.21
C TRP A 64 -9.76 -28.15 -12.34
N GLN A 65 -8.66 -28.08 -11.59
CA GLN A 65 -8.19 -29.13 -10.68
C GLN A 65 -7.82 -28.49 -9.35
N THR A 66 -8.24 -29.09 -8.23
CA THR A 66 -7.77 -28.71 -6.90
C THR A 66 -6.72 -29.69 -6.41
N GLN A 67 -5.92 -29.28 -5.41
CA GLN A 67 -4.94 -30.15 -4.77
C GLN A 67 -3.96 -30.80 -5.76
N HIS A 68 -3.51 -30.04 -6.76
CA HIS A 68 -2.61 -30.53 -7.80
C HIS A 68 -1.23 -30.82 -7.22
N THR A 69 -0.89 -32.11 -7.11
CA THR A 69 0.36 -32.58 -6.48
C THR A 69 1.52 -32.63 -7.46
N PHE A 70 2.71 -32.31 -6.98
CA PHE A 70 3.96 -32.41 -7.74
C PHE A 70 5.15 -32.74 -6.82
N PRO A 71 6.30 -33.17 -7.36
CA PRO A 71 7.51 -33.34 -6.56
C PRO A 71 7.95 -32.00 -5.96
N GLY A 72 7.62 -31.79 -4.67
CA GLY A 72 7.94 -30.54 -3.95
C GLY A 72 6.74 -29.85 -3.29
N GLY A 73 5.51 -30.31 -3.52
CA GLY A 73 4.34 -29.78 -2.82
C GLY A 73 3.00 -30.07 -3.48
N GLN A 74 2.03 -29.25 -3.12
CA GLN A 74 0.67 -29.27 -3.64
C GLN A 74 0.25 -27.85 -3.97
N ILE A 75 -0.34 -27.66 -5.14
CA ILE A 75 -0.96 -26.40 -5.58
C ILE A 75 -2.44 -26.47 -5.24
N ASP A 76 -2.98 -25.40 -4.66
CA ASP A 76 -4.39 -25.35 -4.23
C ASP A 76 -5.36 -25.54 -5.39
N MET A 77 -5.16 -24.81 -6.49
CA MET A 77 -5.98 -24.92 -7.69
C MET A 77 -5.21 -24.62 -8.98
N VAL A 78 -5.52 -25.33 -10.06
CA VAL A 78 -4.98 -25.13 -11.41
C VAL A 78 -6.13 -25.01 -12.40
N ALA A 79 -6.08 -24.01 -13.28
CA ALA A 79 -6.88 -23.96 -14.50
C ALA A 79 -5.99 -24.35 -15.69
N ASP A 80 -6.13 -25.57 -16.17
CA ASP A 80 -5.30 -26.12 -17.24
C ASP A 80 -5.93 -25.87 -18.61
N LEU A 81 -5.22 -25.13 -19.46
CA LEU A 81 -5.62 -24.77 -20.83
C LEU A 81 -4.88 -25.61 -21.89
N GLY A 82 -4.32 -26.75 -21.50
CA GLY A 82 -3.47 -27.58 -22.36
C GLY A 82 -2.03 -27.14 -22.32
N GLN A 83 -1.62 -26.21 -23.20
CA GLN A 83 -0.23 -25.74 -23.27
C GLN A 83 0.08 -24.57 -22.33
N PHE A 84 -0.91 -24.09 -21.59
CA PHE A 84 -0.81 -22.98 -20.65
C PHE A 84 -1.57 -23.31 -19.36
N ALA A 85 -1.20 -22.71 -18.24
CA ALA A 85 -1.95 -22.84 -16.99
C ALA A 85 -2.06 -21.54 -16.19
N PHE A 86 -3.21 -21.37 -15.54
CA PHE A 86 -3.32 -20.50 -14.38
C PHE A 86 -3.11 -21.35 -13.13
N ILE A 87 -2.17 -20.94 -12.29
CA ILE A 87 -1.81 -21.61 -11.05
C ILE A 87 -2.26 -20.72 -9.90
N PHE A 88 -3.11 -21.24 -9.03
CA PHE A 88 -3.72 -20.49 -7.93
C PHE A 88 -3.20 -20.99 -6.59
N GLU A 89 -2.82 -20.03 -5.76
CA GLU A 89 -2.62 -20.22 -4.33
C GLU A 89 -3.69 -19.41 -3.60
N HIS A 90 -4.33 -20.03 -2.60
CA HIS A 90 -5.39 -19.43 -1.84
C HIS A 90 -4.97 -19.28 -0.38
N LYS A 91 -5.33 -18.13 0.20
CA LYS A 91 -5.18 -17.88 1.64
C LYS A 91 -6.45 -17.25 2.17
N VAL A 92 -6.83 -17.64 3.38
CA VAL A 92 -7.91 -16.96 4.11
C VAL A 92 -7.27 -16.16 5.24
N TRP A 93 -6.91 -16.84 6.32
CA TRP A 93 -6.28 -16.22 7.51
C TRP A 93 -4.81 -16.64 7.69
N SER A 94 -4.36 -17.63 6.95
CA SER A 94 -2.98 -18.11 6.98
C SER A 94 -2.07 -17.24 6.10
N TYR A 95 -0.79 -17.12 6.45
CA TYR A 95 0.21 -16.48 5.59
C TYR A 95 0.82 -17.52 4.65
N LEU A 96 1.35 -17.05 3.52
CA LEU A 96 2.17 -17.89 2.65
C LEU A 96 3.38 -18.42 3.42
N SER A 97 3.65 -19.71 3.27
CA SER A 97 4.92 -20.27 3.75
C SER A 97 6.09 -19.68 2.94
N PRO A 98 7.28 -19.48 3.53
CA PRO A 98 8.43 -18.96 2.79
C PRO A 98 8.71 -19.77 1.52
N GLU A 99 8.99 -19.06 0.42
CA GLU A 99 9.33 -19.62 -0.90
C GLU A 99 8.23 -20.44 -1.58
N GLN A 100 7.00 -20.44 -1.06
CA GLN A 100 5.90 -21.22 -1.60
C GLN A 100 5.63 -20.94 -3.08
N LEU A 101 5.52 -19.66 -3.47
CA LEU A 101 5.32 -19.31 -4.88
C LEU A 101 6.54 -19.61 -5.75
N SER A 102 7.76 -19.57 -5.17
CA SER A 102 8.98 -19.94 -5.88
C SER A 102 8.96 -21.42 -6.29
N LYS A 103 8.53 -22.31 -5.37
CA LYS A 103 8.39 -23.75 -5.66
C LYS A 103 7.42 -23.99 -6.82
N TYR A 104 6.32 -23.25 -6.88
CA TYR A 104 5.38 -23.35 -8.00
C TYR A 104 5.98 -22.83 -9.30
N ARG A 105 6.76 -21.74 -9.27
CA ARG A 105 7.48 -21.25 -10.45
C ARG A 105 8.44 -22.30 -10.99
N ASP A 106 9.19 -22.97 -10.11
CA ASP A 106 10.19 -23.97 -10.49
C ASP A 106 9.53 -25.23 -11.07
N TYR A 107 8.44 -25.68 -10.46
CA TYR A 107 7.63 -26.75 -11.02
C TYR A 107 7.04 -26.39 -12.39
N ALA A 108 6.43 -25.22 -12.52
CA ALA A 108 5.78 -24.81 -13.76
C ALA A 108 6.78 -24.62 -14.93
N LYS A 109 8.01 -24.16 -14.65
CA LYS A 109 9.10 -24.07 -15.64
C LYS A 109 9.59 -25.41 -16.15
N THR A 110 9.52 -26.45 -15.32
CA THR A 110 9.99 -27.80 -15.67
C THR A 110 8.87 -28.70 -16.20
N ASN A 111 7.62 -28.27 -16.07
CA ASN A 111 6.45 -28.97 -16.58
C ASN A 111 6.31 -28.79 -18.10
N LEU A 112 6.67 -29.82 -18.88
CA LEU A 112 6.58 -29.82 -20.35
C LEU A 112 5.16 -29.61 -20.89
N LYS A 113 4.13 -29.87 -20.07
CA LYS A 113 2.74 -29.64 -20.48
C LYS A 113 2.48 -28.17 -20.75
N TRP A 114 2.96 -27.28 -19.89
CA TRP A 114 2.69 -25.84 -19.95
C TRP A 114 3.75 -25.09 -20.75
N SER A 115 4.07 -25.63 -21.93
CA SER A 115 5.14 -25.14 -22.82
C SER A 115 4.94 -23.71 -23.34
N GLN A 116 3.71 -23.19 -23.35
CA GLN A 116 3.41 -21.80 -23.69
C GLN A 116 3.45 -20.86 -22.48
N GLY A 117 3.66 -21.38 -21.27
CA GLY A 117 3.83 -20.62 -20.04
C GLY A 117 2.73 -20.82 -19.01
N TYR A 118 2.78 -20.00 -17.97
CA TYR A 118 1.84 -20.00 -16.86
C TYR A 118 1.68 -18.59 -16.28
N LYS A 119 0.62 -18.36 -15.48
CA LYS A 119 0.55 -17.23 -14.55
C LYS A 119 0.20 -17.71 -13.15
N LEU A 120 0.91 -17.19 -12.16
CA LEU A 120 0.67 -17.40 -10.74
C LEU A 120 -0.29 -16.34 -10.21
N ILE A 121 -1.41 -16.81 -9.67
CA ILE A 121 -2.48 -15.99 -9.12
C ILE A 121 -2.60 -16.30 -7.64
N LEU A 122 -2.52 -15.26 -6.82
CA LEU A 122 -2.71 -15.35 -5.39
C LEU A 122 -4.08 -14.77 -5.03
N ILE A 123 -4.93 -15.54 -4.35
CA ILE A 123 -6.22 -15.06 -3.82
C ILE A 123 -6.17 -15.12 -2.30
N THR A 124 -6.28 -13.98 -1.63
CA THR A 124 -6.14 -13.90 -0.17
C THR A 124 -7.38 -13.34 0.52
N GLY A 125 -7.49 -13.51 1.85
CA GLY A 125 -8.52 -12.83 2.63
C GLY A 125 -8.32 -11.31 2.63
N SER A 126 -7.07 -10.87 2.71
CA SER A 126 -6.69 -9.46 2.73
C SER A 126 -5.51 -9.15 1.81
N THR A 127 -5.46 -7.94 1.28
CA THR A 127 -4.32 -7.39 0.52
C THR A 127 -3.01 -7.39 1.31
N ARG A 128 -3.06 -7.44 2.65
CA ARG A 128 -1.86 -7.56 3.49
C ARG A 128 -1.11 -8.88 3.28
N GLN A 129 -1.79 -9.92 2.81
CA GLN A 129 -1.19 -11.22 2.50
C GLN A 129 -0.65 -11.28 1.05
N HIS A 130 -0.71 -10.18 0.29
CA HIS A 130 -0.17 -10.11 -1.08
C HIS A 130 1.36 -10.05 -1.04
N GLU A 131 1.97 -11.22 -0.91
CA GLU A 131 3.41 -11.40 -0.78
C GLU A 131 3.99 -12.29 -1.88
N GLN A 132 5.33 -12.39 -1.93
CA GLN A 132 6.08 -13.29 -2.83
C GLN A 132 5.90 -13.05 -4.34
N ASN A 133 5.43 -11.86 -4.72
CA ASN A 133 5.39 -11.37 -6.11
C ASN A 133 4.68 -12.35 -7.08
N PRO A 134 3.39 -12.65 -6.88
CA PRO A 134 2.58 -13.37 -7.87
C PRO A 134 2.42 -12.52 -9.14
N ASP A 135 2.00 -13.14 -10.25
CA ASP A 135 1.73 -12.40 -11.48
C ASP A 135 0.41 -11.61 -11.37
N LEU A 136 -0.52 -12.06 -10.51
CA LEU A 136 -1.71 -11.31 -10.11
C LEU A 136 -2.07 -11.65 -8.66
N ALA A 137 -2.42 -10.63 -7.87
CA ALA A 137 -2.95 -10.80 -6.53
C ALA A 137 -4.38 -10.24 -6.44
N LEU A 138 -5.30 -11.03 -5.90
CA LEU A 138 -6.71 -10.69 -5.67
C LEU A 138 -7.08 -10.96 -4.22
N THR A 139 -8.19 -10.39 -3.78
CA THR A 139 -8.84 -10.79 -2.53
C THR A 139 -10.07 -11.64 -2.79
N TRP A 140 -10.52 -12.41 -1.79
CA TRP A 140 -11.83 -13.06 -1.84
C TRP A 140 -12.99 -12.06 -1.99
N SER A 141 -12.80 -10.81 -1.53
CA SER A 141 -13.73 -9.71 -1.78
C SER A 141 -13.83 -9.35 -3.27
N ASP A 142 -12.73 -9.47 -4.02
CA ASP A 142 -12.73 -9.26 -5.48
C ASP A 142 -13.43 -10.41 -6.20
N ILE A 143 -13.29 -11.65 -5.70
CA ILE A 143 -14.05 -12.81 -6.18
C ILE A 143 -15.55 -12.62 -5.89
N TYR A 144 -15.92 -12.15 -4.69
CA TYR A 144 -17.30 -11.82 -4.35
C TYR A 144 -17.88 -10.79 -5.32
N LYS A 145 -17.16 -9.70 -5.63
CA LYS A 145 -17.63 -8.67 -6.58
C LYS A 145 -17.80 -9.24 -7.99
N PHE A 146 -16.89 -10.10 -8.43
CA PHE A 146 -17.02 -10.80 -9.71
C PHE A 146 -18.28 -11.67 -9.74
N LEU A 147 -18.48 -12.53 -8.73
CA LEU A 147 -19.65 -13.41 -8.64
C LEU A 147 -20.96 -12.62 -8.55
N LYS A 148 -20.99 -11.53 -7.78
CA LYS A 148 -22.15 -10.64 -7.68
C LYS A 148 -22.53 -10.08 -9.05
N SER A 149 -21.55 -9.52 -9.77
CA SER A 149 -21.78 -8.98 -11.11
C SER A 149 -22.25 -10.07 -12.08
N TRP A 150 -21.70 -11.28 -11.99
CA TRP A 150 -22.11 -12.41 -12.82
C TRP A 150 -23.57 -12.82 -12.54
N VAL A 151 -23.96 -12.95 -11.27
CA VAL A 151 -25.34 -13.29 -10.87
C VAL A 151 -26.33 -12.21 -11.32
N GLU A 152 -25.97 -10.93 -11.20
CA GLU A 152 -26.82 -9.80 -11.58
C GLU A 152 -26.99 -9.65 -13.10
N THR A 153 -26.03 -10.13 -13.91
CA THR A 153 -26.02 -9.88 -15.36
C THR A 153 -26.27 -11.12 -16.22
N LYS A 154 -26.06 -12.32 -15.69
CA LYS A 154 -26.11 -13.57 -16.47
C LYS A 154 -27.18 -14.53 -15.99
N SER A 155 -27.09 -14.96 -14.74
CA SER A 155 -27.93 -16.04 -14.22
C SER A 155 -28.09 -15.93 -12.70
N ASP A 156 -29.34 -15.87 -12.26
CA ASP A 156 -29.67 -15.90 -10.84
C ASP A 156 -29.51 -17.31 -10.28
N ASP A 157 -28.27 -17.66 -9.91
CA ASP A 157 -27.89 -19.02 -9.52
C ASP A 157 -27.76 -19.17 -7.99
N SER A 158 -28.59 -20.05 -7.41
CA SER A 158 -28.65 -20.25 -5.96
C SER A 158 -27.37 -20.83 -5.35
N LEU A 159 -26.58 -21.61 -6.10
CA LEU A 159 -25.31 -22.14 -5.60
C LEU A 159 -24.21 -21.09 -5.60
N VAL A 160 -24.21 -20.19 -6.60
CA VAL A 160 -23.30 -19.04 -6.60
C VAL A 160 -23.64 -18.10 -5.45
N ARG A 161 -24.93 -17.83 -5.20
CA ARG A 161 -25.37 -17.05 -4.03
C ARG A 161 -24.97 -17.71 -2.71
N GLY A 162 -25.20 -19.01 -2.55
CA GLY A 162 -24.80 -19.72 -1.33
C GLY A 162 -23.29 -19.66 -1.07
N PHE A 163 -22.47 -19.71 -2.12
CA PHE A 163 -21.02 -19.50 -1.98
C PHE A 163 -20.68 -18.04 -1.61
N MET A 164 -21.36 -17.06 -2.19
CA MET A 164 -21.21 -15.65 -1.82
C MET A 164 -21.62 -15.36 -0.37
N ASP A 165 -22.70 -15.98 0.11
CA ASP A 165 -23.18 -15.83 1.49
C ASP A 165 -22.15 -16.41 2.48
N MET A 166 -21.58 -17.58 2.16
CA MET A 166 -20.47 -18.15 2.93
C MET A 166 -19.25 -17.22 2.95
N LEU A 167 -18.87 -16.59 1.82
CA LEU A 167 -17.79 -15.59 1.84
C LEU A 167 -18.13 -14.42 2.79
N VAL A 168 -19.39 -14.00 2.88
CA VAL A 168 -19.81 -12.95 3.82
C VAL A 168 -19.73 -13.42 5.26
N GLU A 169 -20.23 -14.62 5.57
CA GLU A 169 -20.19 -15.23 6.91
C GLU A 169 -18.75 -15.34 7.44
N GLU A 170 -17.81 -15.64 6.54
CA GLU A 170 -16.39 -15.73 6.84
C GLU A 170 -15.64 -14.38 6.75
N ASN A 171 -16.33 -13.24 6.64
CA ASN A 171 -15.73 -11.90 6.53
C ASN A 171 -14.84 -11.68 5.29
N LEU A 172 -15.08 -12.44 4.22
CA LEU A 172 -14.41 -12.37 2.92
C LEU A 172 -15.25 -11.68 1.83
N GLY A 173 -16.44 -11.21 2.20
CA GLY A 173 -17.33 -10.44 1.35
C GLY A 173 -16.94 -8.95 1.20
N PRO A 174 -17.88 -8.04 0.92
CA PRO A 174 -17.60 -6.62 0.83
C PRO A 174 -17.16 -6.05 2.19
N ALA A 175 -16.36 -4.98 2.16
CA ALA A 175 -15.82 -4.36 3.36
C ALA A 175 -16.93 -3.92 4.33
N ALA A 176 -16.97 -4.56 5.51
CA ALA A 176 -17.85 -4.16 6.60
C ALA A 176 -17.35 -2.86 7.26
N PRO A 177 -18.24 -2.02 7.82
CA PRO A 177 -17.83 -0.82 8.56
C PRO A 177 -16.83 -1.10 9.70
N VAL A 178 -16.92 -2.28 10.30
CA VAL A 178 -15.91 -2.84 11.20
C VAL A 178 -15.47 -4.16 10.59
N SER A 179 -14.30 -4.17 9.94
CA SER A 179 -13.77 -5.37 9.30
C SER A 179 -13.08 -6.29 10.32
N TYR A 180 -12.99 -7.58 10.01
CA TYR A 180 -12.22 -8.54 10.81
C TYR A 180 -10.77 -8.06 11.00
N GLU A 181 -10.14 -7.52 9.94
CA GLU A 181 -8.77 -6.98 10.02
C GLU A 181 -8.68 -5.81 11.00
N SER A 182 -9.70 -4.95 11.05
CA SER A 182 -9.74 -3.81 11.98
C SER A 182 -9.81 -4.29 13.42
N ILE A 183 -10.56 -5.37 13.69
CA ILE A 183 -10.69 -5.99 15.02
C ILE A 183 -9.35 -6.61 15.45
N VAL A 184 -8.77 -7.49 14.62
CA VAL A 184 -7.52 -8.19 14.98
C VAL A 184 -6.31 -7.27 15.02
N SER A 185 -6.33 -6.17 14.25
CA SER A 185 -5.25 -5.17 14.26
C SER A 185 -5.38 -4.16 15.40
N TYR A 186 -6.52 -4.11 16.11
CA TYR A 186 -6.81 -3.07 17.08
C TYR A 186 -5.76 -2.98 18.19
N ILE A 187 -5.47 -4.11 18.84
CA ILE A 187 -4.51 -4.15 19.95
C ILE A 187 -3.07 -3.83 19.47
N PRO A 188 -2.53 -4.46 18.40
CA PRO A 188 -1.22 -4.07 17.86
C PRO A 188 -1.15 -2.59 17.47
N ALA A 189 -2.19 -2.03 16.85
CA ALA A 189 -2.21 -0.65 16.37
C ALA A 189 -2.12 0.38 17.51
N GLN A 190 -2.63 0.07 18.71
CA GLN A 190 -2.52 0.96 19.87
C GLN A 190 -1.06 1.26 20.25
N SER A 191 -0.14 0.32 20.00
CA SER A 191 1.28 0.48 20.31
C SER A 191 2.05 1.35 19.30
N ILE A 192 1.50 1.57 18.10
CA ILE A 192 2.20 2.27 17.01
C ILE A 192 2.52 3.71 17.43
N LYS A 193 1.51 4.47 17.89
CA LYS A 193 1.69 5.88 18.26
C LYS A 193 2.73 6.10 19.37
N PRO A 194 2.71 5.40 20.53
CA PRO A 194 3.73 5.57 21.57
C PRO A 194 5.13 5.13 21.12
N ASN A 195 5.23 4.07 20.31
CA ASN A 195 6.53 3.62 19.78
C ASN A 195 7.12 4.62 18.79
N LEU A 196 6.31 5.14 17.86
CA LEU A 196 6.73 6.20 16.96
C LEU A 196 7.09 7.48 17.72
N GLN A 197 6.37 7.82 18.79
CA GLN A 197 6.73 8.97 19.60
C GLN A 197 8.11 8.80 20.23
N SER A 198 8.42 7.60 20.72
CA SER A 198 9.74 7.27 21.28
C SER A 198 10.85 7.31 20.23
N ILE A 199 10.59 6.79 19.02
CA ILE A 199 11.52 6.87 17.89
C ILE A 199 11.78 8.33 17.50
N THR A 200 10.72 9.14 17.38
CA THR A 200 10.82 10.56 17.01
C THR A 200 11.56 11.36 18.09
N LEU A 201 11.31 11.08 19.38
CA LEU A 201 12.06 11.68 20.48
C LEU A 201 13.56 11.35 20.38
N ARG A 202 13.91 10.09 20.07
CA ARG A 202 15.32 9.72 19.89
C ARG A 202 15.94 10.32 18.63
N THR A 203 15.15 10.46 17.56
CA THR A 203 15.56 11.13 16.31
C THR A 203 15.84 12.62 16.53
N ALA A 204 15.16 13.25 17.49
CA ALA A 204 15.39 14.65 17.85
C ALA A 204 16.82 14.91 18.37
N ASP A 205 17.48 13.89 18.95
CA ASP A 205 18.86 13.99 19.45
C ASP A 205 19.91 14.11 18.33
N ALA A 206 19.54 13.82 17.08
CA ALA A 206 20.45 13.92 15.94
C ALA A 206 20.76 15.39 15.57
N ASP A 207 21.93 15.62 14.97
CA ASP A 207 22.30 16.98 14.54
C ASP A 207 21.55 17.38 13.26
N TRP A 208 20.52 18.23 13.44
CA TRP A 208 19.72 18.85 12.38
C TRP A 208 20.12 20.30 12.08
N ARG A 209 21.12 20.86 12.78
CA ARG A 209 21.53 22.28 12.63
C ARG A 209 22.09 22.62 11.26
N TRP A 210 22.47 21.62 10.48
CA TRP A 210 22.93 21.82 9.10
C TRP A 210 21.82 22.39 8.20
N VAL A 211 20.55 22.12 8.50
CA VAL A 211 19.39 22.59 7.72
C VAL A 211 19.25 24.11 7.85
N SER A 212 19.25 24.63 9.07
CA SER A 212 19.17 26.07 9.33
C SER A 212 20.41 26.81 8.81
N LYS A 213 21.60 26.21 8.93
CA LYS A 213 22.84 26.75 8.33
C LYS A 213 22.74 26.89 6.81
N ARG A 214 22.12 25.93 6.14
CA ARG A 214 21.97 25.92 4.68
C ARG A 214 20.93 26.93 4.19
N ILE A 215 19.77 26.99 4.86
CA ILE A 215 18.66 27.88 4.47
C ILE A 215 18.89 29.34 4.92
N GLY A 216 19.69 29.55 5.97
CA GLY A 216 20.08 30.89 6.45
C GLY A 216 19.11 31.52 7.47
N LEU A 217 18.20 30.75 8.06
CA LEU A 217 17.21 31.22 9.05
C LEU A 217 17.66 30.98 10.50
N LYS A 218 17.43 31.96 11.38
CA LYS A 218 17.56 31.90 12.86
C LYS A 218 18.60 30.88 13.34
N LYS A 219 19.88 31.18 13.14
CA LYS A 219 21.01 30.28 13.47
C LYS A 219 21.07 29.88 14.96
N ASP A 220 20.42 30.65 15.82
CA ASP A 220 20.43 30.49 17.27
C ASP A 220 19.18 29.80 17.83
N ALA A 221 18.19 29.43 16.99
CA ALA A 221 17.01 28.70 17.46
C ALA A 221 17.39 27.27 17.89
N PRO A 222 16.78 26.73 18.97
CA PRO A 222 16.92 25.31 19.30
C PRO A 222 16.35 24.48 18.13
N ILE A 223 17.06 23.42 17.75
CA ILE A 223 16.60 22.49 16.71
C ILE A 223 16.62 21.08 17.31
N PRO A 224 15.50 20.35 17.27
CA PRO A 224 14.18 20.77 16.77
C PRO A 224 13.56 21.90 17.61
N CYS A 225 12.83 22.81 16.96
CA CYS A 225 12.34 24.05 17.58
C CYS A 225 11.07 23.87 18.40
N MET A 226 10.32 22.81 18.13
CA MET A 226 9.13 22.42 18.86
C MET A 226 9.29 21.02 19.46
N PRO A 227 8.76 20.79 20.66
CA PRO A 227 8.76 19.45 21.25
C PRO A 227 7.95 18.49 20.37
N VAL A 228 8.41 17.25 20.26
CA VAL A 228 7.69 16.15 19.58
C VAL A 228 6.27 16.06 20.12
N LYS A 229 5.29 16.52 19.34
CA LYS A 229 3.88 16.51 19.73
C LYS A 229 3.03 15.94 18.60
N PRO A 230 2.11 15.01 18.90
CA PRO A 230 1.08 14.64 17.96
C PRO A 230 0.10 15.82 17.81
N GLN A 231 0.08 16.47 16.65
CA GLN A 231 -0.81 17.58 16.35
C GLN A 231 -1.34 17.43 14.93
N TRP A 232 -2.62 17.73 14.70
CA TRP A 232 -3.26 17.73 13.37
C TRP A 232 -3.01 16.44 12.56
N GLY A 233 -2.98 15.30 13.24
CA GLY A 233 -2.76 14.00 12.60
C GLY A 233 -1.31 13.68 12.25
N ARG A 234 -0.34 14.55 12.55
CA ARG A 234 1.09 14.30 12.33
C ARG A 234 1.88 14.15 13.63
N LEU A 235 2.98 13.39 13.58
CA LEU A 235 3.90 13.15 14.68
C LEU A 235 5.34 13.23 14.14
N GLY A 236 6.11 14.22 14.58
CA GLY A 236 7.42 14.47 13.99
C GLY A 236 8.18 15.62 14.64
N LEU A 237 9.16 16.11 13.89
CA LEU A 237 10.05 17.21 14.23
C LEU A 237 9.76 18.40 13.31
N ASP A 238 9.53 19.55 13.90
CA ASP A 238 9.67 20.82 13.19
C ASP A 238 11.16 21.21 13.24
N ILE A 239 11.82 21.17 12.08
CA ILE A 239 13.27 21.39 11.95
C ILE A 239 13.61 22.88 12.02
N LEU A 240 12.68 23.76 11.63
CA LEU A 240 12.88 25.21 11.64
C LEU A 240 11.83 25.91 12.48
N ASP A 241 12.29 26.88 13.28
CA ASP A 241 11.41 27.72 14.11
C ASP A 241 10.64 28.74 13.25
N GLY A 242 9.36 28.43 13.02
CA GLY A 242 8.41 29.29 12.35
C GLY A 242 7.96 28.73 11.00
N TRP A 243 6.68 28.91 10.72
CA TRP A 243 6.06 28.41 9.50
C TRP A 243 6.34 29.34 8.30
N PHE A 244 7.60 29.66 8.00
CA PHE A 244 7.93 30.44 6.80
C PHE A 244 9.39 30.36 6.29
N PRO A 245 9.74 29.34 5.50
CA PRO A 245 9.05 28.05 5.45
C PRO A 245 9.33 27.24 6.72
N GLY A 246 8.31 26.59 7.27
CA GLY A 246 8.50 25.51 8.22
C GLY A 246 8.89 24.25 7.47
N ILE A 247 9.77 23.44 8.05
CA ILE A 247 10.08 22.11 7.53
C ILE A 247 9.73 21.10 8.62
N PHE A 248 8.68 20.34 8.38
CA PHE A 248 8.30 19.21 9.21
C PHE A 248 8.89 17.92 8.63
N ILE A 249 9.44 17.05 9.47
CA ILE A 249 9.72 15.65 9.13
C ILE A 249 9.07 14.71 10.15
N GLY A 250 8.41 13.66 9.69
CA GLY A 250 7.81 12.71 10.61
C GLY A 250 6.84 11.76 9.97
N VAL A 251 5.80 11.37 10.71
CA VAL A 251 4.75 10.46 10.26
C VAL A 251 3.41 11.19 10.22
N LEU A 252 2.71 11.06 9.11
CA LEU A 252 1.32 11.50 8.96
C LEU A 252 0.38 10.33 9.28
N LEU A 253 -0.10 10.30 10.51
CA LEU A 253 -1.01 9.26 11.03
C LEU A 253 -2.45 9.47 10.56
N ASP A 254 -2.86 10.73 10.40
CA ASP A 254 -4.16 11.13 9.87
C ASP A 254 -3.99 12.34 8.95
N GLY A 255 -4.32 12.17 7.67
CA GLY A 255 -4.16 13.19 6.64
C GLY A 255 -5.34 14.16 6.51
N SER A 256 -6.38 14.05 7.35
CA SER A 256 -7.62 14.83 7.21
C SER A 256 -7.37 16.34 7.21
N ASP A 257 -6.59 16.84 8.17
CA ASP A 257 -6.22 18.27 8.26
C ASP A 257 -5.37 18.71 7.06
N HIS A 258 -4.46 17.84 6.64
CA HIS A 258 -3.56 18.06 5.51
C HIS A 258 -4.23 17.82 4.15
N CYS A 259 -5.51 17.45 4.12
CA CYS A 259 -6.28 17.14 2.92
C CYS A 259 -5.61 16.09 2.01
N VAL A 260 -4.99 15.06 2.58
CA VAL A 260 -4.33 13.98 1.83
C VAL A 260 -4.76 12.60 2.32
N GLN A 261 -4.72 11.62 1.41
CA GLN A 261 -4.83 10.20 1.75
C GLN A 261 -3.43 9.57 1.79
N PRO A 262 -3.22 8.47 2.54
CA PRO A 262 -1.96 7.74 2.52
C PRO A 262 -1.53 7.39 1.09
N SER A 263 -0.23 7.47 0.80
CA SER A 263 0.32 7.13 -0.52
C SER A 263 0.03 5.67 -0.92
N ASN A 264 -0.04 4.77 0.07
CA ASN A 264 -0.55 3.42 -0.09
C ASN A 264 -1.26 2.97 1.20
N SER A 265 -2.58 2.88 1.16
CA SER A 265 -3.42 2.49 2.31
C SER A 265 -3.13 1.10 2.86
N HIS A 266 -2.51 0.21 2.07
CA HIS A 266 -2.11 -1.13 2.50
C HIS A 266 -0.80 -1.15 3.28
N LEU A 267 0.02 -0.11 3.14
CA LEU A 267 1.33 0.03 3.80
C LEU A 267 1.31 1.00 4.99
N GLY A 268 0.11 1.39 5.43
CA GLY A 268 -0.10 2.18 6.64
C GLY A 268 0.11 3.69 6.43
N PRO A 269 0.44 4.44 7.50
CA PRO A 269 0.68 5.87 7.41
C PRO A 269 1.95 6.19 6.61
N ASP A 270 2.07 7.43 6.16
CA ASP A 270 3.26 7.88 5.44
C ASP A 270 4.31 8.46 6.40
N PHE A 271 5.57 8.15 6.17
CA PHE A 271 6.66 9.04 6.55
C PHE A 271 6.70 10.20 5.57
N CYS A 272 6.83 11.43 6.05
CA CYS A 272 6.74 12.61 5.21
C CYS A 272 7.70 13.72 5.62
N LEU A 273 8.09 14.48 4.61
CA LEU A 273 8.50 15.87 4.76
C LEU A 273 7.33 16.75 4.30
N ILE A 274 7.00 17.78 5.09
CA ILE A 274 5.98 18.78 4.75
C ILE A 274 6.63 20.16 4.82
N LEU A 275 6.43 20.96 3.78
CA LEU A 275 6.79 22.37 3.77
C LEU A 275 5.58 23.18 4.28
N ASP A 276 5.73 23.86 5.40
CA ASP A 276 4.64 24.54 6.12
C ASP A 276 4.69 26.07 6.00
N PHE A 277 3.51 26.71 5.93
CA PHE A 277 3.36 28.17 5.80
C PHE A 277 2.29 28.74 6.73
N ALA A 278 2.65 29.72 7.57
CA ALA A 278 1.74 30.51 8.40
C ALA A 278 1.11 31.60 7.54
N ILE A 279 0.12 31.21 6.74
CA ILE A 279 -0.56 32.12 5.81
C ILE A 279 -1.17 33.32 6.51
N ASP A 280 -1.63 33.16 7.74
CA ASP A 280 -2.18 34.24 8.56
C ASP A 280 -1.17 35.38 8.78
N LYS A 281 0.11 35.05 8.97
CA LYS A 281 1.20 36.03 9.12
C LYS A 281 1.64 36.67 7.81
N TRP A 282 1.25 36.10 6.67
CA TRP A 282 1.87 36.39 5.37
C TRP A 282 0.87 36.57 4.22
N LYS A 283 -0.41 36.85 4.51
CA LYS A 283 -1.46 37.03 3.50
C LYS A 283 -1.08 38.03 2.39
N THR A 284 -0.29 39.05 2.72
CA THR A 284 0.16 40.09 1.79
C THR A 284 1.21 39.62 0.80
N VAL A 285 1.94 38.54 1.11
CA VAL A 285 3.03 37.99 0.26
C VAL A 285 2.75 36.58 -0.24
N GLU A 286 1.59 36.00 0.10
CA GLU A 286 1.17 34.64 -0.33
C GLU A 286 1.21 34.49 -1.86
N GLY A 287 0.67 35.49 -2.57
CA GLY A 287 0.67 35.51 -4.03
C GLY A 287 2.09 35.54 -4.59
N ASP A 288 2.91 36.46 -4.10
CA ASP A 288 4.30 36.63 -4.53
C ASP A 288 5.14 35.38 -4.26
N PHE A 289 4.87 34.69 -3.14
CA PHE A 289 5.51 33.43 -2.79
C PHE A 289 5.19 32.34 -3.82
N PHE A 290 3.91 32.02 -3.99
CA PHE A 290 3.50 30.87 -4.81
C PHE A 290 3.71 31.07 -6.31
N HIS A 291 3.84 32.33 -6.77
CA HIS A 291 4.13 32.68 -8.16
C HIS A 291 5.58 33.12 -8.37
N SER A 292 6.44 33.01 -7.35
CA SER A 292 7.86 33.29 -7.49
C SER A 292 8.53 32.30 -8.45
N GLU A 293 9.59 32.75 -9.11
CA GLU A 293 10.39 31.91 -9.99
C GLU A 293 11.07 30.79 -9.19
N GLU A 294 11.52 31.10 -7.98
CA GLU A 294 12.17 30.18 -7.07
C GLU A 294 11.23 29.04 -6.64
N TYR A 295 10.00 29.37 -6.22
CA TYR A 295 9.02 28.33 -5.85
C TYR A 295 8.59 27.48 -7.06
N THR A 296 8.44 28.11 -8.23
CA THR A 296 8.12 27.40 -9.48
C THR A 296 9.23 26.42 -9.85
N LYS A 297 10.51 26.85 -9.79
CA LYS A 297 11.67 25.98 -10.03
C LYS A 297 11.75 24.83 -9.03
N LEU A 298 11.54 25.09 -7.74
CA LEU A 298 11.51 24.07 -6.70
C LEU A 298 10.50 22.96 -7.04
N ARG A 299 9.26 23.35 -7.33
CA ARG A 299 8.20 22.40 -7.69
C ARG A 299 8.52 21.60 -8.95
N SER A 300 8.95 22.27 -10.01
CA SER A 300 9.29 21.62 -11.26
C SER A 300 10.42 20.60 -11.07
N ARG A 301 11.44 20.95 -10.28
CA ARG A 301 12.55 20.02 -9.97
C ARG A 301 12.07 18.83 -9.15
N LEU A 302 11.32 19.04 -8.08
CA LEU A 302 10.83 17.94 -7.24
C LEU A 302 9.89 17.03 -8.04
N LYS A 303 9.04 17.58 -8.90
CA LYS A 303 8.17 16.79 -9.78
C LYS A 303 8.97 15.94 -10.79
N ALA A 304 10.06 16.47 -11.32
CA ALA A 304 10.92 15.74 -12.26
C ALA A 304 11.82 14.71 -11.55
N ASN A 305 12.27 15.00 -10.33
CA ASN A 305 13.38 14.31 -9.68
C ASN A 305 13.10 13.96 -8.20
N SER A 306 11.90 13.52 -7.84
CA SER A 306 11.60 13.06 -6.47
C SER A 306 12.14 11.65 -6.16
N GLY A 307 12.64 10.94 -7.17
CA GLY A 307 13.18 9.59 -7.02
C GLY A 307 12.12 8.62 -6.50
N LYS A 308 12.34 8.06 -5.30
CA LYS A 308 11.41 7.11 -4.66
C LYS A 308 10.35 7.80 -3.79
N TRP A 309 10.36 9.14 -3.73
CA TRP A 309 9.42 9.91 -2.93
C TRP A 309 8.21 10.28 -3.76
N ASP A 310 7.04 10.09 -3.17
CA ASP A 310 5.76 10.56 -3.70
C ASP A 310 5.66 12.08 -3.45
N PHE A 311 5.88 12.86 -4.50
CA PHE A 311 5.81 14.32 -4.45
C PHE A 311 4.39 14.80 -4.73
N HIS A 312 3.86 15.63 -3.83
CA HIS A 312 2.54 16.26 -3.98
C HIS A 312 2.67 17.77 -3.87
N ASP A 313 2.23 18.46 -4.93
CA ASP A 313 2.02 19.90 -4.95
C ASP A 313 0.55 20.20 -4.63
N HIS A 314 0.27 20.24 -3.33
CA HIS A 314 -1.09 20.38 -2.81
C HIS A 314 -1.75 21.69 -3.24
N ARG A 315 -0.96 22.74 -3.43
CA ARG A 315 -1.49 24.07 -3.78
C ARG A 315 -2.09 24.13 -5.17
N PHE A 316 -1.47 23.46 -6.14
CA PHE A 316 -1.80 23.58 -7.57
C PHE A 316 -2.39 22.32 -8.18
N GLU A 317 -2.22 21.16 -7.55
CA GLU A 317 -2.68 19.87 -8.10
C GLU A 317 -3.88 19.29 -7.33
N ALA A 318 -4.15 19.74 -6.10
CA ALA A 318 -5.28 19.24 -5.32
C ALA A 318 -6.60 19.95 -5.66
N THR A 319 -7.71 19.19 -5.63
CA THR A 319 -9.07 19.72 -5.81
C THR A 319 -9.52 20.62 -4.66
N LYS A 320 -9.02 20.36 -3.44
CA LYS A 320 -9.21 21.19 -2.25
C LYS A 320 -7.83 21.53 -1.67
N PRO A 321 -7.17 22.60 -2.15
CA PRO A 321 -5.80 22.90 -1.76
C PRO A 321 -5.74 23.32 -0.29
N ASN A 322 -4.87 22.66 0.46
CA ASN A 322 -4.39 23.09 1.75
C ASN A 322 -3.25 24.07 1.51
N ARG A 323 -3.50 25.33 1.82
CA ARG A 323 -2.54 26.39 1.56
C ARG A 323 -1.41 26.39 2.60
N TRP A 324 -1.67 25.89 3.81
CA TRP A 324 -0.71 25.84 4.90
C TRP A 324 0.36 24.76 4.69
N HIS A 325 0.03 23.70 3.96
CA HIS A 325 0.90 22.55 3.67
C HIS A 325 0.99 22.32 2.15
N PRO A 326 1.55 23.26 1.38
CA PRO A 326 1.47 23.24 -0.08
C PRO A 326 2.37 22.19 -0.74
N LEU A 327 3.41 21.68 -0.07
CA LEU A 327 4.32 20.67 -0.62
C LEU A 327 4.56 19.53 0.34
N HIS A 328 4.44 18.32 -0.17
CA HIS A 328 4.69 17.08 0.55
C HIS A 328 5.64 16.18 -0.24
N LEU A 329 6.58 15.55 0.45
CA LEU A 329 7.36 14.41 -0.03
C LEU A 329 7.07 13.24 0.88
N ARG A 330 6.50 12.16 0.36
CA ARG A 330 5.94 11.08 1.17
C ARG A 330 6.46 9.71 0.76
N LYS A 331 6.44 8.79 1.70
CA LYS A 331 6.77 7.38 1.50
C LYS A 331 6.06 6.52 2.53
N PRO A 332 5.53 5.34 2.18
CA PRO A 332 4.87 4.49 3.18
C PRO A 332 5.81 4.14 4.33
N LEU A 333 5.36 4.32 5.57
CA LEU A 333 6.18 4.07 6.76
C LEU A 333 6.64 2.62 6.85
N ALA A 334 5.81 1.67 6.42
CA ALA A 334 6.18 0.25 6.38
C ALA A 334 7.39 -0.01 5.46
N GLU A 335 7.58 0.76 4.39
CA GLU A 335 8.77 0.66 3.54
C GLU A 335 9.98 1.33 4.17
N VAL A 336 9.77 2.46 4.83
CA VAL A 336 10.83 3.15 5.58
C VAL A 336 11.42 2.21 6.62
N LEU A 337 10.59 1.54 7.43
CA LEU A 337 11.05 0.66 8.51
C LEU A 337 11.32 -0.79 8.07
N ARG A 338 11.18 -1.11 6.78
CA ARG A 338 11.34 -2.49 6.29
C ARG A 338 12.73 -3.05 6.63
N GLY A 339 12.75 -4.26 7.18
CA GLY A 339 13.98 -4.97 7.55
C GLY A 339 14.64 -4.49 8.84
N THR A 340 14.03 -3.55 9.56
CA THR A 340 14.45 -3.20 10.92
C THR A 340 13.87 -4.18 11.93
N ILE A 341 14.64 -4.51 12.97
CA ILE A 341 14.27 -5.47 14.01
C ILE A 341 14.32 -4.80 15.38
N THR A 342 15.31 -3.93 15.60
CA THR A 342 15.51 -3.24 16.89
C THR A 342 15.04 -1.80 16.86
N PHE A 343 14.76 -1.25 18.05
CA PHE A 343 14.43 0.16 18.23
C PHE A 343 15.51 1.09 17.64
N GLU A 344 16.79 0.84 17.92
CA GLU A 344 17.89 1.67 17.40
C GLU A 344 17.98 1.60 15.86
N GLN A 345 17.76 0.42 15.25
CA GLN A 345 17.69 0.32 13.78
C GLN A 345 16.54 1.14 13.19
N GLN A 346 15.40 1.23 13.88
CA GLN A 346 14.27 2.06 13.46
C GLN A 346 14.59 3.55 13.58
N VAL A 347 15.27 3.96 14.66
CA VAL A 347 15.74 5.34 14.86
C VAL A 347 16.74 5.73 13.77
N ASP A 348 17.78 4.93 13.53
CA ASP A 348 18.79 5.19 12.51
C ASP A 348 18.15 5.32 11.12
N ARG A 349 17.17 4.44 10.84
CA ARG A 349 16.43 4.45 9.58
C ARG A 349 15.58 5.71 9.43
N PHE A 350 14.94 6.16 10.51
CA PHE A 350 14.15 7.39 10.54
C PHE A 350 15.03 8.62 10.27
N ILE A 351 16.19 8.70 10.94
CA ILE A 351 17.18 9.78 10.72
C ILE A 351 17.69 9.76 9.28
N LEU A 352 18.05 8.60 8.75
CA LEU A 352 18.56 8.44 7.39
C LEU A 352 17.54 8.92 6.36
N GLN A 353 16.28 8.49 6.46
CA GLN A 353 15.23 8.94 5.54
C GLN A 353 14.92 10.43 5.70
N GLY A 354 14.94 10.96 6.94
CA GLY A 354 14.79 12.39 7.19
C GLY A 354 15.89 13.23 6.55
N ARG A 355 17.15 12.78 6.61
CA ARG A 355 18.28 13.45 5.93
C ARG A 355 18.13 13.40 4.42
N GLU A 356 17.87 12.21 3.87
CA GLU A 356 17.68 12.00 2.43
C GLU A 356 16.62 12.96 1.85
N VAL A 357 15.46 13.06 2.49
CA VAL A 357 14.36 13.89 1.98
C VAL A 357 14.63 15.40 2.14
N ILE A 358 15.31 15.81 3.21
CA ILE A 358 15.70 17.23 3.36
C ILE A 358 16.80 17.58 2.35
N GLU A 359 17.77 16.70 2.12
CA GLU A 359 18.79 16.90 1.08
C GLU A 359 18.15 17.06 -0.29
N LEU A 360 17.18 16.21 -0.64
CA LEU A 360 16.39 16.32 -1.86
C LEU A 360 15.66 17.68 -1.96
N LEU A 361 15.04 18.14 -0.87
CA LEU A 361 14.37 19.44 -0.84
C LEU A 361 15.36 20.59 -1.12
N LEU A 362 16.56 20.54 -0.54
CA LEU A 362 17.54 21.63 -0.57
C LEU A 362 18.54 21.58 -1.72
N ASP A 363 18.57 20.49 -2.50
CA ASP A 363 19.60 20.22 -3.51
C ASP A 363 19.77 21.37 -4.53
N GLY A 364 18.66 21.83 -5.13
CA GLY A 364 18.69 22.87 -6.16
C GLY A 364 18.77 24.31 -5.63
N ARG A 365 18.89 24.50 -4.30
CA ARG A 365 18.98 25.80 -3.61
C ARG A 365 17.80 26.74 -3.79
N GLU A 366 16.74 26.31 -4.47
CA GLU A 366 15.58 27.17 -4.74
C GLU A 366 14.87 27.59 -3.46
N LEU A 367 14.81 26.70 -2.46
CA LEU A 367 14.26 27.04 -1.15
C LEU A 367 15.14 28.04 -0.39
N GLU A 368 16.47 27.98 -0.56
CA GLU A 368 17.40 28.96 0.01
C GLU A 368 17.15 30.34 -0.59
N ASP A 369 17.04 30.41 -1.92
CA ASP A 369 16.84 31.67 -2.65
C ASP A 369 15.44 32.25 -2.40
N LEU A 370 14.42 31.39 -2.35
CA LEU A 370 13.06 31.76 -1.95
C LEU A 370 13.05 32.34 -0.54
N THR A 371 13.76 31.72 0.40
CA THR A 371 13.86 32.24 1.77
C THR A 371 14.59 33.59 1.80
N LYS A 372 15.70 33.75 1.08
CA LYS A 372 16.42 35.03 0.97
C LYS A 372 15.60 36.13 0.30
N ARG A 373 14.70 35.80 -0.62
CA ARG A 373 13.81 36.78 -1.24
C ARG A 373 12.82 37.36 -0.22
N LEU A 374 12.34 36.51 0.68
CA LEU A 374 11.27 36.84 1.61
C LEU A 374 11.77 37.45 2.93
N HIS A 375 12.99 37.10 3.37
CA HIS A 375 13.55 37.54 4.64
C HIS A 375 13.88 39.05 4.74
N PRO A 376 14.45 39.72 3.71
CA PRO A 376 14.78 41.15 3.76
C PRO A 376 13.56 42.08 3.79
N ALA A 377 12.39 41.60 3.38
CA ALA A 377 11.17 42.41 3.34
C ALA A 377 10.55 42.65 4.72
N HIS A 378 10.95 41.89 5.76
CA HIS A 378 10.21 41.86 7.04
C HIS A 378 11.05 41.76 8.31
N SER A 379 12.38 41.79 8.21
CA SER A 379 13.28 42.03 9.36
C SER A 379 13.22 43.47 9.89
N THR A 380 12.34 44.32 9.36
CA THR A 380 12.04 45.67 9.84
C THR A 380 10.61 45.76 10.36
N THR A 381 10.29 45.00 11.39
CA THR A 381 9.26 45.42 12.34
C THR A 381 9.74 45.02 13.73
N PRO A 382 9.91 45.98 14.66
CA PRO A 382 10.50 45.73 15.98
C PRO A 382 9.69 44.76 16.84
#